data_AF-A0A1F5VSE0-F1
#
_entry.id   AF-A0A1F5VSE0-F1
#
_cell.length_a   1.000
_cell.length_b   1.000
_cell.length_c   1.000
_cell.angle_alpha   90.00
_cell.angle_beta   90.00
_cell.angle_gamma   90.00
#
_symmetry.space_group_name_H-M   'P 1'
#
loop_
_entity.id
_entity.type
_entity.pdbx_description
1 polymer ?
#
loop_
_entity_poly.entity_id
_entity_poly.type
_entity_poly.pdbx_seq_one_letter_code
_entity_poly.pdbx_strand_id
1 'polypeptide(L)'
;MQKIGLMILLLFGIFLVQSNVSYTQVQAGISVDDEGVQGFYLSVGEYYHVPEKEVIVVRERKIPDEEIPVVFFLASKAKVPSATLIDMRLGGKSWMDISLHFGLGADIFYVPVTVMPGPPYGRAYGYYKNKPQKEWKKIVLVDDDIVNLVNLKFISAHYGYSPEEVIKLRAGGYTFIKINGHCKKAKKEKAGKPLMAPKPDKVKAKETGKGKKK
;
A
#
# COMPACT_ATOMS: atom_id res chain seq x y z
N MET A 1 40.11 12.20 73.87
CA MET A 1 39.68 13.57 74.20
C MET A 1 38.68 14.04 73.14
N GLN A 2 37.51 14.49 73.60
CA GLN A 2 36.38 15.00 72.80
C GLN A 2 36.79 16.21 71.93
N LYS A 3 36.12 16.38 70.79
CA LYS A 3 35.12 17.46 70.61
C LYS A 3 34.35 17.32 69.29
N ILE A 4 33.03 17.33 69.46
CA ILE A 4 31.98 17.52 68.47
C ILE A 4 32.12 18.91 67.84
N GLY A 5 31.89 19.02 66.53
CA GLY A 5 31.81 20.29 65.81
C GLY A 5 31.01 20.13 64.53
N LEU A 6 29.69 20.27 64.65
CA LEU A 6 28.73 20.40 63.56
C LEU A 6 28.82 21.82 62.98
N MET A 7 29.06 21.99 61.67
CA MET A 7 28.48 23.12 60.95
C MET A 7 28.36 22.84 59.44
N ILE A 8 27.13 23.02 58.99
CA ILE A 8 26.57 22.83 57.65
C ILE A 8 27.00 24.00 56.76
N LEU A 9 27.32 23.74 55.49
CA LEU A 9 26.95 24.67 54.42
C LEU A 9 26.52 23.92 53.16
N LEU A 10 25.22 24.05 52.88
CA LEU A 10 24.53 23.67 51.65
C LEU A 10 25.18 24.31 50.42
N LEU A 11 25.41 23.53 49.37
CA LEU A 11 25.30 24.02 47.98
C LEU A 11 24.58 22.95 47.14
N PHE A 12 23.27 23.14 47.05
CA PHE A 12 22.34 22.45 46.16
C PHE A 12 22.64 22.85 44.71
N GLY A 13 23.19 21.94 43.91
CA GLY A 13 23.25 22.06 42.46
C GLY A 13 22.24 21.13 41.80
N ILE A 14 20.96 21.50 41.81
CA ILE A 14 19.94 20.81 41.01
C ILE A 14 20.16 21.22 39.55
N PHE A 15 20.82 20.37 38.77
CA PHE A 15 20.69 20.42 37.33
C PHE A 15 19.28 19.92 36.97
N LEU A 16 18.36 20.85 36.76
CA LEU A 16 17.11 20.57 36.06
C LEU A 16 17.44 20.27 34.60
N VAL A 17 17.68 18.99 34.31
CA VAL A 17 17.58 18.49 32.94
C VAL A 17 16.10 18.59 32.57
N GLN A 18 15.73 19.64 31.85
CA GLN A 18 14.45 19.70 31.17
C GLN A 18 14.47 18.64 30.07
N SER A 19 14.04 17.42 30.41
CA SER A 19 13.59 16.47 29.41
C SER A 19 12.40 17.10 28.71
N ASN A 20 12.63 17.63 27.51
CA ASN A 20 11.55 17.85 26.56
C ASN A 20 10.90 16.48 26.35
N VAL A 21 9.79 16.23 27.02
CA VAL A 21 8.88 15.16 26.64
C VAL A 21 8.35 15.59 25.29
N SER A 22 8.99 15.11 24.22
CA SER A 22 8.37 15.10 22.92
C SER A 22 7.07 14.33 23.11
N TYR A 23 5.95 15.05 23.07
CA TYR A 23 4.66 14.44 22.82
C TYR A 23 4.77 13.81 21.43
N THR A 24 5.21 12.55 21.38
CA THR A 24 4.97 11.70 20.24
C THR A 24 3.46 11.72 20.07
N GLN A 25 3.00 12.49 19.09
CA GLN A 25 1.62 12.46 18.66
C GLN A 25 1.43 11.05 18.10
N VAL A 26 0.99 10.15 18.96
CA VAL A 26 0.58 8.80 18.58
C VAL A 26 -0.63 9.01 17.68
N GLN A 27 -0.36 9.09 16.38
CA GLN A 27 -1.39 9.05 15.36
C GLN A 27 -2.15 7.76 15.62
N ALA A 28 -3.41 7.91 16.02
CA ALA A 28 -4.26 6.87 16.56
C ALA A 28 -4.04 5.54 15.83
N GLY A 29 -3.62 4.52 16.58
CA GLY A 29 -3.62 3.14 16.16
C GLY A 29 -5.05 2.74 15.85
N ILE A 30 -5.49 3.00 14.63
CA ILE A 30 -6.73 2.44 14.08
C ILE A 30 -6.44 0.94 13.94
N SER A 31 -6.92 0.15 14.89
CA SER A 31 -6.78 -1.31 14.87
C SER A 31 -7.36 -1.84 13.56
N VAL A 32 -6.58 -2.64 12.86
CA VAL A 32 -7.13 -3.51 11.82
C VAL A 32 -7.92 -4.59 12.57
N ASP A 33 -9.24 -4.64 12.37
CA ASP A 33 -10.07 -5.72 12.91
C ASP A 33 -9.90 -6.99 12.07
N ASP A 34 -10.23 -8.15 12.66
CA ASP A 34 -10.12 -9.45 11.98
C ASP A 34 -10.97 -9.50 10.69
N GLU A 35 -12.07 -8.74 10.63
CA GLU A 35 -12.92 -8.64 9.44
C GLU A 35 -12.19 -7.98 8.27
N GLY A 36 -11.42 -6.91 8.52
CA GLY A 36 -10.59 -6.27 7.50
C GLY A 36 -9.53 -7.20 6.91
N VAL A 37 -8.89 -8.01 7.77
CA VAL A 37 -7.88 -9.00 7.36
C VAL A 37 -8.49 -10.10 6.51
N GLN A 38 -9.60 -10.72 6.96
CA GLN A 38 -10.31 -11.74 6.18
C GLN A 38 -10.79 -11.20 4.84
N GLY A 39 -11.35 -9.99 4.84
CA GLY A 39 -11.77 -9.32 3.61
C GLY A 39 -10.61 -9.08 2.63
N PHE A 40 -9.40 -8.83 3.14
CA PHE A 40 -8.18 -8.73 2.33
C PHE A 40 -7.79 -10.09 1.74
N TYR A 41 -7.75 -11.16 2.53
CA TYR A 41 -7.41 -12.51 2.05
C TYR A 41 -8.35 -13.03 0.99
N LEU A 42 -9.66 -12.81 1.17
CA LEU A 42 -10.64 -13.16 0.15
C LEU A 42 -10.34 -12.44 -1.17
N SER A 43 -10.02 -11.14 -1.12
CA SER A 43 -9.73 -10.33 -2.31
C SER A 43 -8.44 -10.78 -3.01
N VAL A 44 -7.43 -11.19 -2.23
CA VAL A 44 -6.18 -11.79 -2.75
C VAL A 44 -6.49 -13.10 -3.46
N GLY A 45 -7.27 -13.98 -2.83
CA GLY A 45 -7.69 -15.26 -3.41
C GLY A 45 -8.44 -15.07 -4.73
N GLU A 46 -9.42 -14.18 -4.76
CA GLU A 46 -10.19 -13.82 -5.96
C GLU A 46 -9.30 -13.29 -7.09
N TYR A 47 -8.36 -12.39 -6.78
CA TYR A 47 -7.51 -11.77 -7.82
C TYR A 47 -6.51 -12.75 -8.42
N TYR A 48 -5.85 -13.57 -7.60
CA TYR A 48 -4.85 -14.53 -8.06
C TYR A 48 -5.46 -15.89 -8.45
N HIS A 49 -6.78 -16.03 -8.36
CA HIS A 49 -7.52 -17.27 -8.64
C HIS A 49 -7.02 -18.45 -7.80
N VAL A 50 -6.75 -18.21 -6.53
CA VAL A 50 -6.31 -19.22 -5.55
C VAL A 50 -7.38 -19.41 -4.48
N PRO A 51 -7.61 -20.64 -3.99
CA PRO A 51 -8.52 -20.88 -2.88
C PRO A 51 -8.11 -20.09 -1.63
N GLU A 52 -9.08 -19.56 -0.89
CA GLU A 52 -8.82 -18.81 0.35
C GLU A 52 -7.98 -19.60 1.36
N LYS A 53 -8.18 -20.92 1.45
CA LYS A 53 -7.36 -21.81 2.29
C LYS A 53 -5.87 -21.71 1.98
N GLU A 54 -5.48 -21.50 0.71
CA GLU A 54 -4.07 -21.37 0.35
C GLU A 54 -3.51 -20.04 0.84
N VAL A 55 -4.31 -18.97 0.77
CA VAL A 55 -3.95 -17.65 1.33
C VAL A 55 -3.72 -17.76 2.84
N ILE A 56 -4.61 -18.47 3.54
CA ILE A 56 -4.50 -18.73 4.99
C ILE A 56 -3.21 -19.50 5.31
N VAL A 57 -2.86 -20.53 4.52
CA VAL A 57 -1.60 -21.27 4.71
C VAL A 57 -0.39 -20.35 4.61
N VAL A 58 -0.36 -19.40 3.67
CA VAL A 58 0.75 -18.43 3.56
C VAL A 58 0.90 -17.61 4.83
N ARG A 59 -0.22 -17.11 5.39
CA ARG A 59 -0.24 -16.38 6.66
C ARG A 59 0.23 -17.26 7.83
N GLU A 60 -0.24 -18.50 7.92
CA GLU A 60 0.13 -19.44 8.99
C GLU A 60 1.63 -19.72 8.99
N ARG A 61 2.26 -19.71 7.80
CA ARG A 61 3.71 -19.78 7.61
C ARG A 61 4.47 -18.49 7.97
N LYS A 62 3.81 -17.51 8.60
CA LYS A 62 4.39 -16.26 9.13
C LYS A 62 4.91 -15.30 8.07
N ILE A 63 4.38 -15.36 6.85
CA ILE A 63 4.55 -14.28 5.88
C ILE A 63 3.66 -13.09 6.31
N PRO A 64 4.18 -11.85 6.37
CA PRO A 64 3.38 -10.68 6.71
C PRO A 64 2.22 -10.47 5.74
N ASP A 65 1.09 -9.98 6.25
CA ASP A 65 -0.16 -9.87 5.47
C ASP A 65 0.02 -9.12 4.14
N GLU A 66 0.72 -7.97 4.14
CA GLU A 66 0.97 -7.18 2.93
C GLU A 66 1.98 -7.83 1.96
N GLU A 67 2.73 -8.84 2.40
CA GLU A 67 3.63 -9.64 1.54
C GLU A 67 2.91 -10.83 0.87
N ILE A 68 1.75 -11.26 1.37
CA ILE A 68 0.99 -12.38 0.79
C ILE A 68 0.68 -12.18 -0.70
N PRO A 69 0.25 -10.98 -1.17
CA PRO A 69 0.10 -10.72 -2.60
C PRO A 69 1.39 -10.90 -3.41
N VAL A 70 2.57 -10.64 -2.81
CA VAL A 70 3.87 -10.82 -3.48
C VAL A 70 4.14 -12.29 -3.75
N VAL A 71 3.82 -13.17 -2.79
CA VAL A 71 3.93 -14.63 -2.96
C VAL A 71 3.14 -15.08 -4.18
N PHE A 72 1.86 -14.74 -4.26
CA PHE A 72 1.01 -15.20 -5.36
C PHE A 72 1.33 -14.51 -6.69
N PHE A 73 1.73 -13.24 -6.66
CA PHE A 73 2.22 -12.53 -7.84
C PHE A 73 3.43 -13.23 -8.46
N LEU A 74 4.46 -13.53 -7.65
CA LEU A 74 5.65 -14.20 -8.13
C LEU A 74 5.38 -15.65 -8.53
N ALA A 75 4.54 -16.39 -7.77
CA ALA A 75 4.12 -17.75 -8.13
C ALA A 75 3.50 -17.80 -9.52
N SER A 76 2.58 -16.86 -9.79
CA SER A 76 1.93 -16.74 -11.09
C SER A 76 2.92 -16.40 -12.21
N LYS A 77 3.88 -15.48 -11.97
CA LYS A 77 4.87 -15.08 -12.97
C LYS A 77 5.92 -16.14 -13.25
N ALA A 78 6.41 -16.81 -12.21
CA ALA A 78 7.41 -17.86 -12.30
C ALA A 78 6.81 -19.23 -12.68
N LYS A 79 5.49 -19.39 -12.57
CA LYS A 79 4.76 -20.66 -12.77
C LYS A 79 5.25 -21.77 -11.84
N VAL A 80 5.46 -21.43 -10.58
CA VAL A 80 5.90 -22.36 -9.53
C VAL A 80 4.93 -22.34 -8.34
N PRO A 81 4.88 -23.40 -7.52
CA PRO A 81 4.07 -23.42 -6.31
C PRO A 81 4.45 -22.29 -5.33
N SER A 82 3.46 -21.73 -4.65
CA SER A 82 3.67 -20.70 -3.61
C SER A 82 4.60 -21.17 -2.50
N ALA A 83 4.54 -22.45 -2.12
CA ALA A 83 5.40 -23.07 -1.11
C ALA A 83 6.89 -22.85 -1.38
N THR A 84 7.33 -22.98 -2.63
CA THR A 84 8.74 -22.78 -3.03
C THR A 84 9.20 -21.35 -2.73
N LEU A 85 8.36 -20.35 -3.01
CA LEU A 85 8.67 -18.94 -2.75
C LEU A 85 8.70 -18.64 -1.25
N ILE A 86 7.77 -19.24 -0.49
CA ILE A 86 7.71 -19.10 0.96
C ILE A 86 8.97 -19.70 1.61
N ASP A 87 9.40 -20.89 1.17
CA ASP A 87 10.61 -21.53 1.68
C ASP A 87 11.85 -20.65 1.45
N MET A 88 11.97 -20.05 0.27
CA MET A 88 13.04 -19.11 -0.04
C MET A 88 12.98 -17.84 0.81
N ARG A 89 11.78 -17.30 1.03
CA ARG A 89 11.56 -16.11 1.87
C ARG A 89 11.94 -16.38 3.32
N LEU A 90 11.48 -17.48 3.89
CA LEU A 90 11.80 -17.90 5.25
C LEU A 90 13.28 -18.29 5.40
N GLY A 91 13.93 -18.72 4.31
CA GLY A 91 15.38 -18.90 4.23
C GLY A 91 16.19 -17.60 4.17
N GLY A 92 15.55 -16.43 4.28
CA GLY A 92 16.20 -15.13 4.39
C GLY A 92 16.46 -14.40 3.06
N LYS A 93 15.90 -14.88 1.94
CA LYS A 93 16.03 -14.18 0.65
C LYS A 93 15.09 -12.97 0.57
N SER A 94 15.57 -11.89 -0.04
CA SER A 94 14.72 -10.76 -0.40
C SER A 94 13.73 -11.15 -1.50
N TRP A 95 12.62 -10.43 -1.65
CA TRP A 95 11.70 -10.64 -2.78
C TRP A 95 12.37 -10.41 -4.12
N MET A 96 13.36 -9.50 -4.18
CA MET A 96 14.15 -9.26 -5.39
C MET A 96 15.04 -10.47 -5.72
N ASP A 97 15.74 -11.05 -4.73
CA ASP A 97 16.57 -12.24 -4.94
C ASP A 97 15.73 -13.45 -5.38
N ILE A 98 14.55 -13.61 -4.78
CA ILE A 98 13.58 -14.64 -5.17
C ILE A 98 13.13 -14.42 -6.62
N SER A 99 12.76 -13.19 -6.99
CA SER A 99 12.36 -12.84 -8.36
C SER A 99 13.49 -13.17 -9.36
N LEU A 100 14.72 -12.76 -9.06
CA LEU A 100 15.90 -12.99 -9.90
C LEU A 100 16.27 -14.47 -10.02
N HIS A 101 16.07 -15.26 -8.96
CA HIS A 101 16.28 -16.71 -9.01
C HIS A 101 15.42 -17.38 -10.10
N PHE A 102 14.22 -16.86 -10.36
CA PHE A 102 13.32 -17.33 -11.42
C PHE A 102 13.49 -16.54 -12.74
N GLY A 103 14.55 -15.75 -12.90
CA GLY A 103 14.82 -14.96 -14.11
C GLY A 103 13.87 -13.78 -14.31
N LEU A 104 13.16 -13.36 -13.27
CA LEU A 104 12.21 -12.26 -13.32
C LEU A 104 12.87 -10.96 -12.82
N GLY A 105 12.99 -9.98 -13.71
CA GLY A 105 13.56 -8.67 -13.41
C GLY A 105 12.53 -7.71 -12.82
N ALA A 106 12.99 -6.51 -12.45
CA ALA A 106 12.12 -5.52 -11.81
C ALA A 106 10.99 -5.01 -12.73
N ASP A 107 11.15 -5.11 -14.06
CA ASP A 107 10.17 -4.71 -15.06
C ASP A 107 8.77 -5.29 -14.83
N ILE A 108 8.66 -6.47 -14.20
CA ILE A 108 7.37 -7.10 -13.88
C ILE A 108 6.55 -6.30 -12.85
N PHE A 109 7.22 -5.56 -11.95
CA PHE A 109 6.58 -4.85 -10.85
C PHE A 109 6.06 -3.47 -11.26
N TYR A 110 6.55 -2.94 -12.39
CA TYR A 110 6.16 -1.60 -12.85
C TYR A 110 4.64 -1.47 -13.03
N VAL A 111 4.10 -0.34 -12.57
CA VAL A 111 2.73 0.09 -12.78
C VAL A 111 2.81 1.48 -13.44
N PRO A 112 2.19 1.70 -14.61
CA PRO A 112 2.18 3.03 -15.21
C PRO A 112 1.43 4.03 -14.33
N VAL A 113 1.98 5.24 -14.21
CA VAL A 113 1.36 6.40 -13.55
C VAL A 113 1.52 7.63 -14.41
N THR A 114 0.55 8.53 -14.32
CA THR A 114 0.52 9.81 -15.04
C THR A 114 1.40 10.88 -14.38
N VAL A 115 1.50 10.83 -13.05
CA VAL A 115 2.26 11.78 -12.24
C VAL A 115 3.28 11.01 -11.38
N MET A 116 4.51 11.52 -11.34
CA MET A 116 5.57 10.95 -10.51
C MET A 116 5.18 10.96 -9.03
N PRO A 117 5.07 9.80 -8.37
CA PRO A 117 4.62 9.76 -7.00
C PRO A 117 5.75 10.13 -6.03
N GLY A 118 5.37 10.71 -4.90
CA GLY A 118 6.26 10.86 -3.74
C GLY A 118 6.42 9.56 -2.96
N PRO A 119 6.97 9.61 -1.73
CA PRO A 119 7.01 8.46 -0.83
C PRO A 119 5.61 7.84 -0.61
N PRO A 120 5.51 6.50 -0.44
CA PRO A 120 6.62 5.53 -0.42
C PRO A 120 7.12 5.09 -1.80
N TYR A 121 6.48 5.51 -2.89
CA TYR A 121 6.78 5.00 -4.25
C TYR A 121 7.91 5.73 -4.97
N GLY A 122 8.24 6.95 -4.54
CA GLY A 122 9.14 7.85 -5.27
C GLY A 122 10.52 7.25 -5.57
N ARG A 123 11.05 6.42 -4.66
CA ARG A 123 12.34 5.73 -4.88
C ARG A 123 12.25 4.70 -6.01
N ALA A 124 11.26 3.81 -5.97
CA ALA A 124 11.07 2.81 -7.00
C ALA A 124 10.84 3.45 -8.38
N TYR A 125 9.96 4.45 -8.47
CA TYR A 125 9.71 5.18 -9.72
C TYR A 125 10.92 6.00 -10.18
N GLY A 126 11.76 6.48 -9.25
CA GLY A 126 13.04 7.09 -9.56
C GLY A 126 13.95 6.17 -10.37
N TYR A 127 14.05 4.88 -9.98
CA TYR A 127 14.83 3.91 -10.75
C TYR A 127 14.30 3.70 -12.17
N TYR A 128 12.97 3.58 -12.33
CA TYR A 128 12.35 3.39 -13.64
C TYR A 128 12.48 4.62 -14.53
N LYS A 129 12.38 5.82 -13.96
CA LYS A 129 12.54 7.09 -14.69
C LYS A 129 13.95 7.28 -15.21
N ASN A 130 14.95 6.95 -14.39
CA ASN A 130 16.35 7.26 -14.67
C ASN A 130 17.06 6.19 -15.52
N LYS A 131 16.38 5.10 -15.88
CA LYS A 131 16.93 4.03 -16.71
C LYS A 131 16.06 3.78 -17.94
N PRO A 132 16.65 3.54 -19.11
CA PRO A 132 15.88 3.13 -20.28
C PRO A 132 15.19 1.79 -20.00
N GLN A 133 14.02 1.56 -20.59
CA GLN A 133 13.19 0.38 -20.32
C GLN A 133 13.92 -0.96 -20.52
N LYS A 134 14.82 -1.04 -21.52
CA LYS A 134 15.66 -2.22 -21.79
C LYS A 134 16.60 -2.59 -20.61
N GLU A 135 16.84 -1.66 -19.69
CA GLU A 135 17.68 -1.85 -18.50
C GLU A 135 16.87 -2.07 -17.22
N TRP A 136 15.53 -2.06 -17.28
CA TRP A 136 14.70 -2.24 -16.09
C TRP A 136 14.92 -3.59 -15.40
N LYS A 137 15.28 -4.63 -16.16
CA LYS A 137 15.67 -5.93 -15.60
C LYS A 137 16.88 -5.86 -14.65
N LYS A 138 17.70 -4.80 -14.74
CA LYS A 138 18.89 -4.55 -13.90
C LYS A 138 18.59 -3.64 -12.71
N ILE A 139 17.34 -3.23 -12.50
CA ILE A 139 16.95 -2.47 -11.31
C ILE A 139 16.93 -3.44 -10.13
N VAL A 140 17.50 -3.00 -9.00
CA VAL A 140 17.43 -3.69 -7.73
C VAL A 140 16.45 -2.91 -6.85
N LEU A 141 15.33 -3.54 -6.53
CA LEU A 141 14.35 -3.02 -5.60
C LEU A 141 14.54 -3.67 -4.24
N VAL A 142 14.23 -2.95 -3.17
CA VAL A 142 14.12 -3.56 -1.84
C VAL A 142 12.70 -4.09 -1.62
N ASP A 143 12.52 -4.90 -0.59
CA ASP A 143 11.24 -5.53 -0.28
C ASP A 143 10.08 -4.53 -0.20
N ASP A 144 10.24 -3.42 0.53
CA ASP A 144 9.18 -2.40 0.64
C ASP A 144 8.72 -1.85 -0.71
N ASP A 145 9.64 -1.66 -1.67
CA ASP A 145 9.28 -1.17 -3.00
C ASP A 145 8.47 -2.23 -3.75
N ILE A 146 8.87 -3.50 -3.65
CA ILE A 146 8.17 -4.63 -4.28
C ILE A 146 6.78 -4.82 -3.65
N VAL A 147 6.69 -4.81 -2.33
CA VAL A 147 5.42 -4.92 -1.57
C VAL A 147 4.48 -3.81 -1.99
N ASN A 148 4.94 -2.56 -2.03
CA ASN A 148 4.11 -1.44 -2.44
C ASN A 148 3.66 -1.56 -3.91
N LEU A 149 4.56 -1.89 -4.84
CA LEU A 149 4.22 -2.01 -6.26
C LEU A 149 3.27 -3.18 -6.57
N VAL A 150 3.46 -4.32 -5.92
CA VAL A 150 2.57 -5.48 -6.09
C VAL A 150 1.20 -5.19 -5.53
N ASN A 151 1.09 -4.62 -4.32
CA ASN A 151 -0.20 -4.26 -3.75
C ASN A 151 -0.90 -3.16 -4.55
N LEU A 152 -0.15 -2.17 -5.06
CA LEU A 152 -0.67 -1.17 -6.00
C LEU A 152 -1.31 -1.85 -7.22
N LYS A 153 -0.57 -2.76 -7.88
CA LYS A 153 -1.05 -3.50 -9.05
C LYS A 153 -2.30 -4.32 -8.72
N PHE A 154 -2.27 -5.06 -7.61
CA PHE A 154 -3.37 -5.89 -7.13
C PHE A 154 -4.64 -5.05 -6.89
N ILE A 155 -4.57 -4.01 -6.05
CA ILE A 155 -5.74 -3.23 -5.65
C ILE A 155 -6.33 -2.48 -6.85
N SER A 156 -5.47 -1.83 -7.66
CA SER A 156 -5.91 -1.11 -8.85
C SER A 156 -6.63 -2.04 -9.82
N ALA A 157 -6.06 -3.22 -10.11
CA ALA A 157 -6.65 -4.15 -11.06
C ALA A 157 -7.92 -4.83 -10.52
N HIS A 158 -7.94 -5.25 -9.24
CA HIS A 158 -9.08 -5.97 -8.66
C HIS A 158 -10.32 -5.07 -8.47
N TYR A 159 -10.12 -3.80 -8.11
CA TYR A 159 -11.21 -2.86 -7.85
C TYR A 159 -11.47 -1.85 -8.98
N GLY A 160 -10.60 -1.79 -9.99
CA GLY A 160 -10.69 -0.79 -11.07
C GLY A 160 -10.36 0.63 -10.61
N TYR A 161 -9.55 0.77 -9.57
CA TYR A 161 -9.07 2.07 -9.07
C TYR A 161 -7.83 2.51 -9.86
N SER A 162 -7.70 3.82 -10.09
CA SER A 162 -6.46 4.34 -10.68
C SER A 162 -5.28 4.08 -9.74
N PRO A 163 -4.07 3.81 -10.25
CA PRO A 163 -2.87 3.72 -9.43
C PRO A 163 -2.66 4.96 -8.55
N GLU A 164 -2.99 6.15 -9.05
CA GLU A 164 -2.84 7.43 -8.35
C GLU A 164 -3.74 7.51 -7.09
N GLU A 165 -4.98 7.02 -7.17
CA GLU A 165 -5.87 6.97 -6.00
C GLU A 165 -5.33 6.05 -4.91
N VAL A 166 -4.82 4.88 -5.29
CA VAL A 166 -4.21 3.92 -4.36
C VAL A 166 -2.93 4.47 -3.75
N ILE A 167 -2.08 5.10 -4.57
CA ILE A 167 -0.86 5.80 -4.13
C ILE A 167 -1.20 6.89 -3.12
N LYS A 168 -2.22 7.70 -3.39
CA LYS A 168 -2.65 8.78 -2.48
C LYS A 168 -3.08 8.23 -1.11
N LEU A 169 -3.86 7.16 -1.08
CA LEU A 169 -4.26 6.52 0.17
C LEU A 169 -3.05 5.95 0.92
N ARG A 170 -2.14 5.27 0.21
CA ARG A 170 -0.93 4.71 0.83
C ARG A 170 0.00 5.80 1.37
N ALA A 171 0.22 6.88 0.63
CA ALA A 171 0.99 8.03 1.07
C ALA A 171 0.36 8.74 2.28
N GLY A 172 -0.97 8.65 2.43
CA GLY A 172 -1.70 9.12 3.61
C GLY A 172 -1.56 8.23 4.85
N GLY A 173 -0.73 7.18 4.82
CA GLY A 173 -0.45 6.31 5.96
C GLY A 173 -1.38 5.09 6.10
N TYR A 174 -2.22 4.81 5.10
CA TYR A 174 -3.10 3.64 5.15
C TYR A 174 -2.33 2.35 4.82
N THR A 175 -2.64 1.27 5.54
CA THR A 175 -2.23 -0.10 5.19
C THR A 175 -3.03 -0.58 3.98
N PHE A 176 -2.49 -1.52 3.21
CA PHE A 176 -3.18 -2.11 2.07
C PHE A 176 -4.44 -2.88 2.48
N ILE A 177 -4.48 -3.40 3.71
CA ILE A 177 -5.71 -3.99 4.29
C ILE A 177 -6.81 -2.94 4.40
N LYS A 178 -6.49 -1.74 4.92
CA LYS A 178 -7.45 -0.63 5.03
C LYS A 178 -7.85 -0.08 3.66
N ILE A 179 -6.89 0.05 2.75
CA ILE A 179 -7.16 0.49 1.37
C ILE A 179 -8.12 -0.49 0.68
N ASN A 180 -7.88 -1.80 0.82
CA ASN A 180 -8.75 -2.85 0.31
C ASN A 180 -10.17 -2.71 0.87
N GLY A 181 -10.32 -2.54 2.18
CA GLY A 181 -11.62 -2.31 2.83
C GLY A 181 -12.34 -1.06 2.29
N HIS A 182 -11.61 0.04 2.10
CA HIS A 182 -12.15 1.27 1.50
C HIS A 182 -12.63 1.06 0.06
N CYS A 183 -11.80 0.45 -0.80
CA CYS A 183 -12.15 0.16 -2.19
C CYS A 183 -13.32 -0.81 -2.31
N LYS A 184 -13.39 -1.84 -1.45
CA LYS A 184 -14.49 -2.81 -1.40
C LYS A 184 -15.82 -2.15 -1.04
N LYS A 185 -15.83 -1.29 0.00
CA LYS A 185 -17.04 -0.54 0.41
C LYS A 185 -17.53 0.37 -0.71
N ALA A 186 -16.64 1.17 -1.28
CA ALA A 186 -16.99 2.08 -2.37
C ALA A 186 -17.46 1.36 -3.65
N LYS A 187 -16.90 0.18 -3.97
CA LYS A 187 -17.38 -0.66 -5.09
C LYS A 187 -18.80 -1.18 -4.84
N LYS A 188 -19.12 -1.62 -3.61
CA LYS A 188 -20.48 -2.03 -3.23
C LYS A 188 -21.48 -0.87 -3.32
N GLU A 189 -21.11 0.32 -2.86
CA GLU A 189 -21.97 1.52 -2.95
C GLU A 189 -22.24 1.96 -4.40
N LYS A 190 -21.23 1.85 -5.28
CA LYS A 190 -21.41 2.10 -6.72
C LYS A 190 -22.29 1.03 -7.39
N ALA A 191 -22.18 -0.24 -6.99
CA ALA A 191 -23.00 -1.33 -7.51
C ALA A 191 -24.46 -1.29 -7.00
N GLY A 192 -24.69 -0.74 -5.81
CA GLY A 192 -26.04 -0.59 -5.21
C GLY A 192 -26.86 0.57 -5.75
N LYS A 193 -26.28 1.44 -6.59
CA LYS A 193 -27.03 2.46 -7.35
C LYS A 193 -27.41 1.85 -8.70
N PRO A 194 -28.72 1.67 -9.02
CA PRO A 194 -29.09 1.25 -10.36
C PRO A 194 -28.53 2.27 -11.36
N LEU A 195 -27.94 1.77 -12.44
CA LEU A 195 -27.50 2.56 -13.58
C LEU A 195 -28.71 3.35 -14.10
N MET A 196 -28.93 4.56 -13.60
CA MET A 196 -29.84 5.50 -14.23
C MET A 196 -29.21 5.82 -15.59
N ALA A 197 -29.87 5.37 -16.65
CA ALA A 197 -29.55 5.74 -18.02
C ALA A 197 -29.40 7.27 -18.12
N PRO A 198 -28.50 7.78 -18.99
CA PRO A 198 -28.30 9.21 -19.13
C PRO A 198 -29.64 9.88 -19.48
N LYS A 199 -30.07 10.84 -18.65
CA LYS A 199 -31.23 11.68 -18.99
C LYS A 199 -30.85 12.50 -20.23
N PRO A 200 -31.70 12.58 -21.26
CA PRO A 200 -31.41 13.39 -22.43
C PRO A 200 -31.34 14.87 -22.03
N ASP A 201 -30.30 15.55 -22.50
CA ASP A 201 -30.09 16.98 -22.27
C ASP A 201 -31.29 17.80 -22.75
N LYS A 202 -31.85 18.59 -21.85
CA LYS A 202 -32.84 19.61 -22.20
C LYS A 202 -32.12 20.73 -22.96
N VAL A 203 -32.25 20.73 -24.29
CA VAL A 203 -31.92 21.89 -25.12
C VAL A 203 -32.78 23.07 -24.68
N LYS A 204 -32.15 24.09 -24.09
CA LYS A 204 -32.76 25.40 -23.83
C LYS A 204 -33.10 26.06 -25.17
N ALA A 205 -34.39 26.13 -25.51
CA ALA A 205 -34.87 27.02 -26.55
C ALA A 205 -34.64 28.47 -26.12
N LYS A 206 -33.83 29.19 -26.89
CA LYS A 206 -33.52 30.61 -26.72
C LYS A 206 -34.58 31.40 -27.49
N GLU A 207 -35.33 32.24 -26.79
CA GLU A 207 -36.20 33.25 -27.39
C GLU A 207 -35.37 34.20 -28.27
N THR A 208 -35.83 34.42 -29.49
CA THR A 208 -35.56 35.64 -30.26
C THR A 208 -36.85 36.08 -30.95
N GLY A 209 -37.43 37.17 -30.47
CA GLY A 209 -38.53 37.84 -31.15
C GLY A 209 -38.06 38.69 -32.33
N LYS A 210 -38.92 38.81 -33.36
CA LYS A 210 -39.25 40.04 -34.09
C LYS A 210 -40.16 39.75 -35.29
N GLY A 211 -41.35 40.36 -35.28
CA GLY A 211 -41.80 41.23 -36.37
C GLY A 211 -42.55 40.67 -37.59
N LYS A 212 -43.82 41.08 -37.68
CA LYS A 212 -44.53 41.75 -38.81
C LYS A 212 -45.30 40.94 -39.89
N LYS A 213 -46.50 41.49 -40.16
CA LYS A 213 -47.43 41.42 -41.32
C LYS A 213 -48.29 40.15 -41.38
N LYS A 214 -49.61 40.19 -41.62
CA LYS A 214 -50.50 41.16 -42.30
C LYS A 214 -51.73 41.47 -41.47
#